data_AF-A0A0K8MCK1-F1
#
_entry.id   AF-A0A0K8MCK1-F1
#
_cell.length_a   1.000
_cell.length_b   1.000
_cell.length_c   1.000
_cell.angle_alpha   90.00
_cell.angle_beta   90.00
_cell.angle_gamma   90.00
#
_symmetry.space_group_name_H-M   'P 1'
#
loop_
_entity.id
_entity.type
_entity.pdbx_description
1 polymer ?
#
loop_
_entity_poly.entity_id
_entity_poly.type
_entity_poly.pdbx_seq_one_letter_code
_entity_poly.pdbx_strand_id
1 'polypeptide(L)'
;MTYSLDFRLRVLSVKKKKNLSFAETADLFGVGVTSLVRWVRKPEPQTHRHKPATKLNMDALKEDIQLYPDAYQYERAERLGVSSMGIWHALKRLNVTYKKNAQTSQGRSRKACYFLSSVNIG
;
A
#
# COMPACT_ATOMS: atom_id res chain seq x y z
N MET A 1 6.83 0.23 -14.63
CA MET A 1 7.96 0.74 -15.44
C MET A 1 8.91 -0.41 -15.69
N THR A 2 9.35 -0.59 -16.95
CA THR A 2 9.97 -1.82 -17.47
C THR A 2 11.43 -2.03 -17.04
N TYR A 3 12.21 -0.94 -16.85
CA TYR A 3 13.65 -1.04 -16.61
C TYR A 3 13.99 -1.22 -15.11
N SER A 4 14.86 -2.19 -14.81
CA SER A 4 15.36 -2.49 -13.46
C SER A 4 16.25 -1.38 -12.89
N LEU A 5 16.40 -1.33 -11.56
CA LEU A 5 17.22 -0.31 -10.88
C LEU A 5 18.69 -0.36 -11.34
N ASP A 6 19.27 -1.56 -11.41
CA ASP A 6 20.66 -1.76 -11.80
C ASP A 6 20.94 -1.25 -13.22
N PHE A 7 20.03 -1.53 -14.16
CA PHE A 7 20.15 -1.00 -15.52
C PHE A 7 20.19 0.54 -15.55
N ARG A 8 19.31 1.19 -14.79
CA ARG A 8 19.26 2.66 -14.72
C ARG A 8 20.55 3.24 -14.15
N LEU A 9 21.06 2.65 -13.06
CA LEU A 9 22.31 3.08 -12.43
C LEU A 9 23.50 2.88 -13.37
N ARG A 10 23.53 1.77 -14.12
CA ARG A 10 24.55 1.51 -15.13
C ARG A 10 24.54 2.56 -16.24
N VAL A 11 23.37 2.86 -16.81
CA VAL A 11 23.23 3.88 -17.87
C VAL A 11 23.67 5.26 -17.38
N LEU A 12 23.24 5.65 -16.18
CA LEU A 12 23.65 6.93 -15.57
C LEU A 12 25.17 6.98 -15.29
N SER A 13 25.75 5.87 -14.86
CA SER A 13 27.19 5.75 -14.63
C SER A 13 27.99 5.90 -15.91
N VAL A 14 27.56 5.25 -17.00
CA VAL A 14 28.21 5.36 -18.32
C VAL A 14 28.10 6.78 -18.87
N LYS A 15 26.93 7.42 -18.76
CA LYS A 15 26.73 8.82 -19.15
C LYS A 15 27.71 9.74 -18.42
N LYS A 16 27.86 9.58 -17.09
CA LYS A 16 28.79 10.39 -16.28
C LYS A 16 30.25 10.13 -16.63
N LYS A 17 30.65 8.87 -16.83
CA LYS A 17 32.03 8.51 -17.19
C LYS A 17 32.45 9.03 -18.56
N LYS A 18 31.54 9.00 -19.53
CA LYS A 18 31.81 9.41 -20.92
C LYS A 18 31.41 10.86 -21.23
N ASN A 19 30.89 11.61 -20.25
CA ASN A 19 30.35 12.97 -20.41
C ASN A 19 29.37 13.11 -21.60
N LEU A 20 28.53 12.10 -21.82
CA LEU A 20 27.59 12.07 -22.93
C LEU A 20 26.37 12.97 -22.69
N SER A 21 25.83 13.50 -23.78
CA SER A 21 24.52 14.14 -23.78
C SER A 21 23.40 13.12 -23.54
N PHE A 22 22.20 13.60 -23.21
CA PHE A 22 21.05 12.72 -23.05
C PHE A 22 20.60 12.08 -24.36
N ALA A 23 20.78 12.76 -25.51
CA ALA A 23 20.44 12.22 -26.83
C ALA A 23 21.37 11.07 -27.20
N GLU A 24 22.69 11.27 -27.08
CA GLU A 24 23.67 10.22 -27.38
C GLU A 24 23.52 9.01 -26.44
N THR A 25 23.22 9.26 -25.16
CA THR A 25 22.96 8.18 -24.21
C THR A 25 21.66 7.43 -24.56
N ALA A 26 20.63 8.14 -25.04
CA ALA A 26 19.38 7.54 -25.46
C ALA A 26 19.58 6.62 -26.66
N ASP A 27 20.32 7.08 -27.67
CA ASP A 27 20.64 6.32 -28.88
C ASP A 27 21.52 5.10 -28.57
N LEU A 28 22.53 5.26 -27.71
CA LEU A 28 23.44 4.16 -27.31
C LEU A 28 22.72 3.01 -26.59
N PHE A 29 21.74 3.32 -25.75
CA PHE A 29 21.06 2.32 -24.92
C PHE A 29 19.65 1.97 -25.42
N GLY A 30 19.18 2.60 -26.50
CA GLY A 30 17.82 2.41 -27.02
C GLY A 30 16.73 2.84 -26.03
N VAL A 31 16.98 3.90 -25.25
CA VAL A 31 16.06 4.39 -24.21
C VAL A 31 15.62 5.80 -24.54
N GLY A 32 14.33 6.11 -24.41
CA GLY A 32 13.85 7.48 -24.63
C GLY A 32 14.52 8.53 -23.73
N VAL A 33 14.88 9.68 -24.30
CA VAL A 33 15.53 10.82 -23.61
C VAL A 33 14.79 11.21 -22.32
N THR A 34 13.46 11.26 -22.37
CA THR A 34 12.62 11.59 -21.20
C THR A 34 12.78 10.61 -20.05
N SER A 35 13.03 9.33 -20.35
CA SER A 35 13.26 8.29 -19.33
C SER A 35 14.58 8.54 -18.61
N LEU A 36 15.63 8.92 -19.34
CA LEU A 36 16.93 9.28 -18.75
C LEU A 36 16.81 10.50 -17.84
N VAL A 37 16.10 11.55 -18.28
CA VAL A 37 15.85 12.74 -17.45
C VAL A 37 15.11 12.37 -16.16
N ARG A 38 14.11 11.47 -16.24
CA ARG A 38 13.41 10.97 -15.06
C ARG A 38 14.35 10.18 -14.13
N TRP A 39 15.23 9.35 -14.67
CA TRP A 39 16.17 8.56 -13.85
C TRP A 39 17.21 9.41 -13.14
N VAL A 40 17.64 10.53 -13.74
CA VAL A 40 18.52 11.50 -13.06
C VAL A 40 17.84 12.08 -11.82
N ARG A 41 16.53 12.38 -11.92
CA ARG A 41 15.76 12.91 -10.77
C ARG A 41 15.44 11.83 -9.73
N LYS A 42 15.03 10.65 -10.19
CA LYS A 42 14.66 9.50 -9.35
C LYS A 42 15.00 8.19 -10.08
N PRO A 43 16.15 7.56 -9.77
CA PRO A 43 16.54 6.31 -10.42
C PRO A 43 15.67 5.14 -9.93
N GLU A 44 15.18 5.20 -8.70
CA GLU A 44 14.37 4.15 -8.11
C GLU A 44 13.04 3.93 -8.84
N PRO A 45 12.73 2.69 -9.28
CA PRO A 45 11.44 2.37 -9.83
C PRO A 45 10.34 2.56 -8.77
N GLN A 46 9.29 3.28 -9.13
CA GLN A 46 8.07 3.26 -8.34
C GLN A 46 7.33 1.94 -8.62
N THR A 47 7.36 1.04 -7.64
CA THR A 47 6.72 -0.29 -7.71
C THR A 47 5.24 -0.23 -7.37
N HIS A 48 4.84 0.69 -6.48
CA HIS A 48 3.47 0.80 -6.01
C HIS A 48 2.85 2.15 -6.37
N ARG A 49 1.63 2.08 -6.90
CA ARG A 49 0.77 3.27 -7.04
C ARG A 49 0.14 3.55 -5.68
N HIS A 50 0.48 4.69 -5.08
CA HIS A 50 -0.17 5.16 -3.87
C HIS A 50 -1.56 5.72 -4.23
N LYS A 51 -2.59 4.87 -4.24
CA LYS A 51 -3.99 5.26 -4.50
C LYS A 51 -4.81 5.08 -3.21
N PRO A 52 -5.49 6.14 -2.71
CA PRO A 52 -6.34 6.02 -1.54
C PRO A 52 -7.58 5.15 -1.82
N ALA A 53 -8.21 4.63 -0.77
CA ALA A 53 -9.56 4.05 -0.90
C ALA A 53 -10.53 5.15 -1.33
N THR A 54 -11.14 5.01 -2.50
CA THR A 54 -12.10 6.00 -3.01
C THR A 54 -13.50 5.81 -2.43
N LYS A 55 -13.88 4.58 -2.05
CA LYS A 55 -15.26 4.23 -1.66
C LYS A 55 -15.52 4.16 -0.14
N LEU A 56 -14.48 4.10 0.68
CA LEU A 56 -14.62 3.87 2.12
C LEU A 56 -13.94 5.00 2.88
N ASN A 57 -14.68 5.67 3.76
CA ASN A 57 -14.13 6.60 4.72
C ASN A 57 -13.46 5.80 5.86
N MET A 58 -12.14 5.96 6.00
CA MET A 58 -11.35 5.20 6.97
C MET A 58 -11.69 5.56 8.42
N ASP A 59 -12.14 6.78 8.68
CA ASP A 59 -12.48 7.23 10.03
C ASP A 59 -13.84 6.68 10.47
N ALA A 60 -14.82 6.65 9.56
CA ALA A 60 -16.11 5.98 9.80
C ALA A 60 -15.93 4.48 10.11
N LEU A 61 -14.96 3.82 9.47
CA LEU A 61 -14.63 2.42 9.79
C LEU A 61 -13.98 2.27 11.18
N LYS A 62 -13.15 3.23 11.62
CA LYS A 62 -12.56 3.19 12.97
C LYS A 62 -13.63 3.32 14.05
N GLU A 63 -14.58 4.24 13.88
CA GLU A 63 -15.71 4.42 14.79
C GLU A 63 -16.56 3.13 14.86
N ASP A 64 -16.86 2.52 13.71
CA ASP A 64 -17.60 1.25 13.64
C ASP A 64 -16.87 0.08 14.33
N ILE A 65 -15.53 0.04 14.27
CA ILE A 65 -14.71 -0.96 14.98
C ILE A 65 -14.78 -0.76 16.50
N GLN A 66 -14.78 0.49 16.97
CA GLN A 66 -14.88 0.81 18.39
C GLN A 66 -16.27 0.50 18.95
N LEU A 67 -17.33 0.83 18.21
CA LEU A 67 -18.72 0.60 18.62
C LEU A 67 -19.08 -0.89 18.59
N TYR A 68 -18.60 -1.61 17.58
CA TYR A 68 -18.96 -3.02 17.38
C TYR A 68 -17.70 -3.87 17.19
N PRO A 69 -16.89 -4.14 18.22
CA PRO A 69 -15.65 -4.90 18.06
C PRO A 69 -15.89 -6.33 17.56
N ASP A 70 -16.97 -6.98 17.99
CA ASP A 70 -17.28 -8.37 17.60
C ASP A 70 -17.98 -8.50 16.23
N ALA A 71 -18.30 -7.40 15.54
CA ALA A 71 -19.09 -7.45 14.30
C ALA A 71 -18.32 -8.09 13.14
N TYR A 72 -19.05 -8.91 12.38
CA TYR A 72 -18.55 -9.57 11.18
C TYR A 72 -18.35 -8.58 10.04
N GLN A 73 -17.46 -8.91 9.11
CA GLN A 73 -17.14 -8.04 7.96
C GLN A 73 -18.35 -7.73 7.08
N TYR A 74 -19.32 -8.64 6.96
CA TYR A 74 -20.53 -8.41 6.16
C TYR A 74 -21.52 -7.45 6.85
N GLU A 75 -21.67 -7.52 8.18
CA GLU A 75 -22.51 -6.60 8.96
C GLU A 75 -21.96 -5.16 8.87
N ARG A 76 -20.63 -5.03 8.97
CA ARG A 76 -19.95 -3.75 8.76
C ARG A 76 -20.16 -3.22 7.33
N ALA A 77 -20.23 -4.12 6.35
CA ALA A 77 -20.41 -3.78 4.94
C ALA A 77 -21.78 -3.19 4.67
N GLU A 78 -22.80 -3.79 5.28
CA GLU A 78 -24.16 -3.30 5.25
C GLU A 78 -24.28 -1.91 5.89
N ARG A 79 -23.68 -1.70 7.08
CA ARG A 79 -23.69 -0.39 7.76
C ARG A 79 -22.97 0.72 6.98
N LEU A 80 -21.84 0.38 6.34
CA LEU A 80 -21.00 1.35 5.63
C LEU A 80 -21.30 1.46 4.13
N GLY A 81 -22.26 0.68 3.61
CA GLY A 81 -22.64 0.69 2.20
C GLY A 81 -21.53 0.22 1.24
N VAL A 82 -20.67 -0.70 1.69
CA VAL A 82 -19.49 -1.19 0.95
C VAL A 82 -19.52 -2.71 0.80
N SER A 83 -18.62 -3.26 -0.03
CA SER A 83 -18.47 -4.73 -0.10
C SER A 83 -17.70 -5.26 1.11
N SER A 84 -18.02 -6.50 1.52
CA SER A 84 -17.31 -7.22 2.58
C SER A 84 -15.79 -7.33 2.29
N MET A 85 -15.41 -7.58 1.04
CA MET A 85 -14.01 -7.60 0.61
C MET A 85 -13.34 -6.21 0.71
N GLY A 86 -14.10 -5.14 0.47
CA GLY A 86 -13.63 -3.77 0.66
C GLY A 86 -13.25 -3.50 2.12
N ILE A 87 -14.06 -4.00 3.06
CA ILE A 87 -13.76 -3.91 4.49
C ILE A 87 -12.56 -4.77 4.85
N TRP A 88 -12.44 -5.98 4.32
CA TRP A 88 -11.25 -6.80 4.57
C TRP A 88 -9.96 -6.07 4.20
N HIS A 89 -9.92 -5.44 3.01
CA HIS A 89 -8.78 -4.61 2.60
C HIS A 89 -8.59 -3.37 3.51
N ALA A 90 -9.67 -2.73 3.94
CA ALA A 90 -9.61 -1.57 4.81
C ALA A 90 -9.09 -1.91 6.23
N LEU A 91 -9.52 -3.04 6.80
CA LEU A 91 -9.01 -3.57 8.07
C LEU A 91 -7.51 -3.87 7.99
N LYS A 92 -7.06 -4.44 6.86
CA LYS A 92 -5.62 -4.66 6.61
C LYS A 92 -4.83 -3.35 6.57
N ARG A 93 -5.38 -2.28 6.01
CA ARG A 93 -4.74 -0.96 6.00
C ARG A 93 -4.66 -0.33 7.39
N LEU A 94 -5.66 -0.58 8.24
CA LEU A 94 -5.69 -0.13 9.64
C LEU A 94 -4.84 -0.99 10.58
N ASN A 95 -4.14 -2.01 10.07
CA ASN A 95 -3.38 -2.98 10.87
C ASN A 95 -4.19 -3.60 12.02
N VAL A 96 -5.50 -3.77 11.80
CA VAL A 96 -6.41 -4.34 12.79
C VAL A 96 -6.10 -5.82 12.97
N THR A 97 -5.84 -6.21 14.22
CA THR A 97 -5.56 -7.61 14.58
C THR A 97 -6.71 -8.24 15.32
N TYR A 98 -6.99 -9.51 15.00
CA TYR A 98 -8.02 -10.32 15.62
C TYR A 98 -7.39 -11.17 16.72
N LYS A 99 -7.70 -10.88 18.00
CA LYS A 99 -7.26 -11.71 19.12
C LYS A 99 -8.43 -12.57 19.60
N LYS A 100 -8.19 -13.87 19.73
CA LYS A 100 -9.16 -14.79 20.36
C LYS A 100 -9.20 -14.50 21.87
N ASN A 101 -10.40 -14.37 22.42
CA ASN A 101 -10.56 -14.34 23.88
C ASN A 101 -10.20 -15.71 24.47
N ALA A 102 -9.44 -15.71 25.57
CA ALA A 102 -8.93 -16.93 26.20
C ALA A 102 -9.99 -17.69 27.02
N GLN A 103 -11.15 -17.09 27.27
CA GLN A 103 -12.26 -17.75 27.96
C GLN A 103 -12.99 -18.71 27.01
N THR A 104 -13.07 -19.97 27.41
CA THR A 104 -13.88 -21.00 26.75
C THR A 104 -15.36 -20.63 26.86
N SER A 105 -16.04 -20.46 25.72
CA SER A 105 -17.45 -20.06 25.68
C SER A 105 -18.35 -21.22 26.07
N GLN A 106 -19.17 -21.07 27.12
CA GLN A 106 -20.35 -21.91 27.29
C GLN A 106 -21.38 -21.54 26.22
N GLY A 107 -21.36 -22.25 25.09
CA GLY A 107 -22.44 -22.26 24.09
C GLY A 107 -22.67 -20.99 23.25
N ARG A 108 -21.78 -19.99 23.27
CA ARG A 108 -21.90 -18.75 22.45
C ARG A 108 -20.76 -18.63 21.45
N SER A 109 -21.01 -17.91 20.34
CA SER A 109 -19.98 -17.58 19.35
C SER A 109 -18.76 -16.91 20.01
N ARG A 110 -17.56 -17.24 19.53
CA ARG A 110 -16.29 -16.72 20.05
C ARG A 110 -16.25 -15.20 19.87
N LYS A 111 -16.24 -14.46 20.97
CA LYS A 111 -16.03 -12.99 20.97
C LYS A 111 -14.56 -12.68 20.64
N ALA A 112 -14.30 -11.61 19.93
CA ALA A 112 -12.97 -11.21 19.50
C ALA A 112 -12.79 -9.69 19.52
N CYS A 113 -11.76 -9.24 20.22
CA CYS A 113 -11.42 -7.82 20.24
C CYS A 113 -10.54 -7.48 19.03
N TYR A 114 -10.95 -6.47 18.27
CA TYR A 114 -10.08 -5.82 17.29
C TYR A 114 -9.23 -4.76 17.99
N PHE A 115 -7.92 -4.96 17.98
CA PHE A 115 -6.98 -3.94 18.43
C PHE A 115 -6.51 -3.13 17.21
N LEU A 116 -6.77 -1.83 17.22
CA LEU A 116 -6.04 -0.88 16.38
C LEU A 116 -4.63 -0.80 16.96
N SER A 117 -3.63 -1.28 16.23
CA SER A 117 -2.25 -1.02 16.65
C SER A 117 -2.01 0.48 16.51
N SER A 118 -1.86 1.17 17.64
CA SER A 118 -1.34 2.52 17.68
C SER A 118 0.15 2.45 17.32
N VAL A 119 0.45 2.31 16.04
CA VAL A 119 1.82 2.49 15.56
C VAL A 119 2.08 3.99 15.53
N ASN A 120 2.55 4.51 16.67
CA ASN A 120 3.34 5.73 16.72
C ASN A 120 4.51 5.53 15.76
N ILE A 121 4.49 6.22 14.62
CA ILE A 121 5.66 6.40 13.75
C ILE A 121 6.25 7.75 14.17
N GLY A 122 7.30 7.69 14.99
CA GLY A 122 8.30 8.76 15.10
C GLY A 122 9.39 8.54 14.08
#